data_AF-A0A7W8FLJ1-F1
#
_entry.id   AF-A0A7W8FLJ1-F1
#
_cell.length_a   1.000
_cell.length_b   1.000
_cell.length_c   1.000
_cell.angle_alpha   90.00
_cell.angle_beta   90.00
_cell.angle_gamma   90.00
#
_symmetry.space_group_name_H-M   'P 1'
#
loop_
_entity.id
_entity.type
_entity.pdbx_description
1 polymer ?
#
loop_
_entity_poly.entity_id
_entity_poly.type
_entity_poly.pdbx_seq_one_letter_code
_entity_poly.pdbx_strand_id
1 'polypeptide(L)'
;MAKLMVAKLVGLMVGVVVLAVVAASVLGLLAAAAAVYGAYRGGRWAVRRHRVSMAADTHRRAELLARAEIQHRWWLDGDARGTYGRYPPLPISGV
;
A
#
# COMPACT_ATOMS: atom_id res chain seq x y z
N MET A 1 61.26 0.38 -27.97
CA MET A 1 59.85 0.23 -28.43
C MET A 1 58.97 -0.59 -27.48
N ALA A 2 59.40 -1.76 -26.99
CA ALA A 2 58.58 -2.63 -26.13
C ALA A 2 57.98 -1.94 -24.87
N LYS A 3 58.76 -1.12 -24.15
CA LYS A 3 58.29 -0.41 -22.95
C LYS A 3 57.10 0.53 -23.21
N LEU A 4 57.03 1.14 -24.40
CA LEU A 4 55.94 2.05 -24.78
C LEU A 4 54.65 1.28 -25.08
N MET A 5 54.75 0.08 -25.66
CA MET A 5 53.59 -0.79 -25.91
C MET A 5 53.03 -1.35 -24.60
N VAL A 6 53.90 -1.75 -23.67
CA VAL A 6 53.48 -2.24 -22.35
C VAL A 6 52.74 -1.14 -21.56
N ALA A 7 53.26 0.08 -21.54
CA ALA A 7 52.59 1.20 -20.86
C ALA A 7 51.18 1.49 -21.43
N LYS A 8 51.02 1.42 -22.77
CA LYS A 8 49.71 1.61 -23.42
C LYS A 8 48.73 0.49 -23.08
N LEU A 9 49.18 -0.76 -23.07
CA LEU A 9 48.36 -1.92 -22.69
C LEU A 9 47.89 -1.84 -21.23
N VAL A 10 48.79 -1.48 -20.32
CA VAL A 10 48.46 -1.30 -18.90
C VAL A 10 47.44 -0.16 -18.73
N GLY A 11 47.66 0.98 -19.39
CA GLY A 11 46.71 2.10 -19.35
C GLY A 11 45.33 1.73 -19.87
N LEU A 12 45.25 0.97 -20.95
CA LEU A 12 43.99 0.50 -21.52
C LEU A 12 43.26 -0.47 -20.57
N MET A 13 43.99 -1.39 -19.95
CA MET A 13 43.42 -2.31 -18.95
C MET A 13 42.86 -1.58 -17.74
N VAL A 14 43.62 -0.64 -17.19
CA VAL A 14 43.15 0.19 -16.06
C VAL A 14 41.92 1.01 -16.47
N GLY A 15 41.94 1.61 -17.66
CA GLY A 15 40.79 2.35 -18.20
C GLY A 15 39.52 1.49 -18.30
N VAL A 16 39.63 0.27 -18.85
CA VAL A 16 38.49 -0.65 -18.97
C VAL A 16 37.95 -1.04 -17.60
N VAL A 17 38.82 -1.34 -16.63
CA VAL A 17 38.40 -1.69 -15.26
C VAL A 17 37.67 -0.53 -14.60
N VAL A 18 38.20 0.69 -14.68
CA VAL A 18 37.54 1.89 -14.11
C VAL A 18 36.17 2.10 -14.75
N LEU A 19 36.09 1.98 -16.08
CA LEU A 19 34.85 2.18 -16.82
C LEU A 19 33.80 1.11 -16.48
N ALA A 20 34.21 -0.15 -16.30
CA ALA A 20 33.36 -1.23 -15.83
C ALA A 20 32.82 -0.99 -14.41
N VAL A 21 33.67 -0.52 -13.48
CA VAL A 21 33.26 -0.20 -12.10
C VAL A 21 32.27 0.97 -12.09
N VAL A 22 32.51 2.02 -12.89
CA VAL A 22 31.58 3.15 -13.01
C VAL A 22 30.25 2.68 -13.60
N ALA A 23 30.27 1.89 -14.68
CA ALA A 23 29.05 1.34 -15.29
C ALA A 23 28.25 0.48 -14.30
N ALA A 24 28.91 -0.41 -13.56
CA ALA A 24 28.27 -1.22 -12.53
C ALA A 24 27.66 -0.37 -11.41
N SER A 25 28.34 0.70 -11.00
CA SER A 25 27.85 1.63 -9.97
C SER A 25 26.61 2.40 -10.43
N VAL A 26 26.61 2.89 -11.67
CA VAL A 26 25.47 3.59 -12.27
C VAL A 26 24.28 2.65 -12.43
N LEU A 27 24.49 1.44 -12.94
CA LEU A 27 23.43 0.44 -13.06
C LEU A 27 22.88 0.02 -11.68
N GLY A 28 23.75 -0.11 -10.68
CA GLY A 28 23.34 -0.37 -9.30
C GLY A 28 22.46 0.73 -8.72
N LEU A 29 22.81 1.99 -8.93
CA LEU A 29 22.00 3.14 -8.53
C LEU A 29 20.65 3.18 -9.25
N LEU A 30 20.62 2.92 -10.55
CA LEU A 30 19.39 2.85 -11.34
C LEU A 30 18.48 1.71 -10.85
N ALA A 31 19.06 0.53 -10.58
CA ALA A 31 18.32 -0.61 -10.04
C ALA A 31 17.74 -0.31 -8.66
N ALA A 32 18.52 0.32 -7.77
CA ALA A 32 18.05 0.73 -6.45
C ALA A 32 16.90 1.76 -6.56
N ALA A 33 17.06 2.78 -7.42
CA ALA A 33 16.01 3.76 -7.67
C ALA A 33 14.74 3.12 -8.22
N ALA A 34 14.87 2.19 -9.17
CA ALA A 34 13.74 1.45 -9.73
C ALA A 34 13.05 0.56 -8.68
N ALA A 35 13.81 -0.08 -7.79
CA ALA A 35 13.27 -0.88 -6.69
C ALA A 35 12.46 -0.01 -5.71
N VAL A 36 13.00 1.14 -5.29
CA VAL A 36 12.30 2.09 -4.41
C VAL A 36 11.02 2.61 -5.06
N TYR A 37 11.09 3.00 -6.34
CA TYR A 37 9.93 3.47 -7.09
C TYR A 37 8.87 2.36 -7.26
N GLY A 38 9.30 1.14 -7.56
CA GLY A 38 8.44 -0.03 -7.65
C GLY A 38 7.73 -0.33 -6.33
N ALA A 39 8.46 -0.35 -5.22
CA ALA A 39 7.91 -0.55 -3.88
C ALA A 39 6.90 0.54 -3.51
N TYR A 40 7.20 1.80 -3.80
CA TYR A 40 6.29 2.91 -3.55
C TYR A 40 4.98 2.80 -4.37
N ARG A 41 5.10 2.50 -5.66
CA ARG A 41 3.94 2.35 -6.55
C ARG A 41 3.11 1.14 -6.17
N GLY A 42 3.75 0.01 -5.89
CA GLY A 42 3.10 -1.23 -5.44
C GLY A 42 2.37 -1.04 -4.11
N GLY A 43 3.03 -0.41 -3.13
CA GLY A 43 2.45 -0.10 -1.83
C GLY A 43 1.20 0.79 -1.95
N ARG A 44 1.26 1.84 -2.76
CA ARG A 44 0.08 2.70 -3.01
C ARG A 44 -1.09 1.93 -3.62
N TRP A 45 -0.83 1.02 -4.55
CA TRP A 45 -1.88 0.21 -5.16
C TRP A 45 -2.50 -0.77 -4.15
N ALA A 46 -1.68 -1.42 -3.33
CA ALA A 46 -2.14 -2.31 -2.25
C ALA A 46 -3.01 -1.58 -1.23
N VAL A 47 -2.60 -0.38 -0.80
CA VAL A 47 -3.38 0.45 0.14
C VAL A 47 -4.72 0.86 -0.46
N ARG A 48 -4.78 1.25 -1.74
CA ARG A 48 -6.05 1.57 -2.41
C ARG A 48 -6.98 0.36 -2.42
N ARG A 49 -6.45 -0.82 -2.73
CA ARG A 49 -7.25 -2.06 -2.75
C ARG A 49 -7.79 -2.43 -1.37
N HIS A 50 -6.96 -2.29 -0.33
CA HIS A 50 -7.40 -2.49 1.06
C HIS A 50 -8.47 -1.49 1.50
N ARG A 51 -8.35 -0.22 1.11
CA ARG A 51 -9.35 0.81 1.45
C ARG A 51 -10.71 0.53 0.82
N VAL A 52 -10.76 -0.02 -0.40
CA VAL A 52 -12.02 -0.42 -1.04
C VAL A 52 -12.72 -1.52 -0.25
N SER A 53 -11.98 -2.53 0.22
CA SER A 53 -12.56 -3.58 1.08
C SER A 53 -13.04 -3.03 2.43
N MET A 54 -12.24 -2.16 3.06
CA MET A 54 -12.58 -1.55 4.35
C MET A 54 -13.77 -0.59 4.29
N ALA A 55 -14.06 0.00 3.13
CA ALA A 55 -15.20 0.90 2.96
C ALA A 55 -16.54 0.19 3.22
N ALA A 56 -16.68 -1.07 2.80
CA ALA A 56 -17.88 -1.86 3.06
C ALA A 56 -18.05 -2.19 4.55
N ASP A 57 -16.97 -2.59 5.22
CA ASP A 57 -16.99 -2.90 6.66
C ASP A 57 -17.26 -1.65 7.52
N THR A 58 -16.68 -0.52 7.15
CA THR A 58 -16.93 0.76 7.83
C THR A 58 -18.37 1.22 7.66
N HIS A 59 -18.96 1.06 6.47
CA HIS A 59 -20.39 1.33 6.25
C HIS A 59 -21.28 0.45 7.14
N ARG A 60 -21.01 -0.86 7.19
CA ARG A 60 -21.77 -1.80 8.04
C ARG A 60 -21.67 -1.46 9.53
N ARG A 61 -20.48 -1.08 10.01
CA ARG A 61 -20.28 -0.63 11.40
C ARG A 61 -21.03 0.67 11.69
N ALA A 62 -21.01 1.63 10.75
CA ALA A 62 -21.75 2.88 10.88
C ALA A 62 -23.26 2.65 10.97
N GLU A 63 -23.82 1.72 10.18
CA GLU A 63 -25.24 1.35 10.27
C GLU A 63 -25.59 0.73 11.63
N LEU A 64 -24.75 -0.18 12.14
CA LEU A 64 -24.97 -0.79 13.46
C LEU A 64 -24.94 0.25 14.57
N LEU A 65 -23.99 1.18 14.52
CA LEU A 65 -23.91 2.29 15.48
C LEU A 65 -25.14 3.20 15.38
N ALA A 66 -25.59 3.53 14.17
CA ALA A 66 -26.79 4.34 13.98
C ALA A 66 -28.04 3.66 14.58
N ARG A 67 -28.17 2.33 14.42
CA ARG A 67 -29.27 1.56 15.02
C ARG A 67 -29.17 1.51 16.54
N ALA A 68 -27.98 1.27 17.08
CA ALA A 68 -27.74 1.23 18.52
C ALA A 68 -28.05 2.59 19.17
N GLU A 69 -27.67 3.68 18.51
CA GLU A 69 -27.95 5.04 18.96
C GLU A 69 -29.45 5.34 19.01
N ILE A 70 -30.21 4.92 17.99
CA ILE A 70 -31.68 5.05 17.99
C ILE A 70 -32.29 4.28 19.17
N GLN A 71 -31.84 3.05 19.42
CA GLN A 71 -32.32 2.24 20.55
C GLN A 71 -31.96 2.87 21.89
N HIS A 72 -30.74 3.42 22.01
CA HIS A 72 -30.29 4.11 23.21
C HIS A 72 -31.17 5.33 23.53
N ARG A 73 -31.55 6.12 22.52
CA ARG A 73 -32.48 7.24 22.71
C ARG A 73 -33.85 6.79 23.17
N TRP A 74 -34.41 5.73 22.57
CA TRP A 74 -35.70 5.17 23.02
C TRP A 74 -35.66 4.70 24.47
N TRP A 75 -34.54 4.11 24.89
CA TRP A 75 -34.32 3.75 26.29
C TRP A 75 -34.32 4.98 27.21
N LEU A 76 -33.61 6.05 26.84
CA LEU A 76 -33.58 7.30 27.60
C LEU A 76 -34.93 8.01 27.65
N ASP A 77 -35.71 7.93 26.58
CA ASP A 77 -37.06 8.50 26.49
C ASP A 77 -38.12 7.67 27.25
N GLY A 78 -37.74 6.52 27.83
CA GLY A 78 -38.66 5.63 28.53
C GLY A 78 -39.65 4.92 27.60
N ASP A 79 -39.38 4.87 26.29
CA ASP A 79 -40.21 4.14 25.33
C ASP A 79 -40.02 2.63 25.54
N ALA A 80 -41.13 1.91 25.78
CA ALA A 80 -41.15 0.47 25.98
C ALA A 80 -40.59 -0.35 24.78
N ARG A 81 -40.35 0.29 23.63
CA ARG A 81 -39.64 -0.29 22.48
C ARG A 81 -38.11 -0.41 22.69
N GLY A 82 -37.57 0.25 23.72
CA GLY A 82 -36.15 0.59 23.89
C GLY A 82 -35.14 -0.57 24.04
N THR A 83 -35.57 -1.81 24.27
CA THR A 83 -34.62 -2.91 24.58
C THR A 83 -34.57 -4.02 23.53
N TYR A 84 -35.66 -4.25 22.78
CA TYR A 84 -35.77 -5.37 21.84
C TYR A 84 -36.19 -4.98 20.40
N GLY A 85 -36.46 -3.68 20.15
CA GLY A 85 -36.97 -3.22 18.85
C GLY A 85 -38.29 -3.87 18.44
N ARG A 86 -38.74 -3.64 17.20
CA ARG A 86 -39.85 -4.39 16.62
C ARG A 86 -39.33 -5.76 16.18
N TYR A 87 -39.78 -6.82 16.85
CA TYR A 87 -39.67 -8.19 16.36
C TYR A 87 -40.88 -8.52 15.46
N PRO A 88 -40.69 -9.21 14.33
CA PRO A 88 -39.42 -9.72 13.80
C PRO A 88 -38.58 -8.62 13.13
N PRO A 89 -37.24 -8.78 13.09
CA PRO A 89 -36.38 -7.87 12.34
C PRO A 89 -36.82 -7.85 10.87
N LEU A 90 -36.95 -6.65 10.29
CA LEU A 90 -37.26 -6.51 8.87
C LEU A 90 -36.18 -7.23 8.05
N PRO A 91 -36.57 -8.02 7.02
CA PRO A 91 -35.61 -8.68 6.17
C PRO A 91 -34.73 -7.63 5.49
N ILE A 92 -33.41 -7.82 5.56
CA ILE A 92 -32.45 -7.15 4.69
C ILE A 92 -32.62 -7.72 3.27
N SER A 93 -33.68 -7.31 2.58
CA SER A 93 -33.91 -7.64 1.17
C SER A 93 -33.05 -6.72 0.29
N GLY A 94 -31.93 -7.25 -0.19
CA GLY A 94 -30.99 -6.54 -1.06
C GLY A 94 -29.84 -7.41 -1.56
N VAL A 95 -30.11 -8.69 -1.84
CA VAL A 95 -29.25 -9.57 -2.65
C VAL A 95 -30.01 -9.93 -3.92
#